data_AF-A0A957HN94-F1
#
_entry.id   AF-A0A957HN94-F1
#
_cell.length_a   1.000
_cell.length_b   1.000
_cell.length_c   1.000
_cell.angle_alpha   90.00
_cell.angle_beta   90.00
_cell.angle_gamma   90.00
#
_symmetry.space_group_name_H-M   'P 1'
#
loop_
_entity.id
_entity.type
_entity.pdbx_description
1 polymer ?
#
loop_
_entity_poly.entity_id
_entity_poly.type
_entity_poly.pdbx_seq_one_letter_code
_entity_poly.pdbx_strand_id
1 'polypeptide(L)'
;LDRIELSPANEKGYFEPTTQSPLILTSGQTLRVTLYWQALQAPNAERTISVRINDASGFMVAQQDMQPGNGTRPTSWWQPGWTLRDVYYLTIPPEAQVGTAALNLVLYDSFTQEIIPFDNGTETLKLFDLNLQSVP
;
A
#
# COMPACT_ATOMS: atom_id res chain seq x y z
N LEU A 1 11.29 -3.37 -3.23
CA LEU A 1 10.54 -2.10 -3.35
C LEU A 1 11.56 -0.99 -3.40
N ASP A 2 11.59 -0.19 -4.47
CA ASP A 2 12.63 0.81 -4.71
C ASP A 2 12.23 2.18 -4.14
N ARG A 3 11.00 2.63 -4.42
CA ARG A 3 10.49 3.93 -3.98
C ARG A 3 8.99 3.90 -3.71
N ILE A 4 8.53 4.80 -2.85
CA ILE A 4 7.11 5.00 -2.52
C ILE A 4 6.79 6.49 -2.67
N GLU A 5 5.64 6.81 -3.24
CA GLU A 5 5.07 8.15 -3.25
C GLU A 5 3.65 8.09 -2.67
N LEU A 6 3.37 8.98 -1.71
CA LEU A 6 2.06 9.13 -1.10
C LEU A 6 1.42 10.41 -1.63
N SER A 7 0.16 10.34 -2.04
CA SER A 7 -0.59 11.51 -2.48
C SER A 7 -2.01 11.46 -1.91
N PRO A 8 -2.31 12.13 -0.78
CA PRO A 8 -3.70 12.29 -0.33
C PRO A 8 -4.51 13.13 -1.34
N ALA A 9 -5.79 12.85 -1.44
CA ALA A 9 -6.73 13.67 -2.20
C ALA A 9 -7.01 14.98 -1.43
N ASN A 10 -6.93 16.12 -2.11
CA ASN A 10 -7.41 17.40 -1.59
C ASN A 10 -8.94 17.52 -1.74
N GLU A 11 -9.51 18.61 -1.24
CA GLU A 11 -10.97 18.88 -1.29
C GLU A 11 -11.56 18.90 -2.71
N LYS A 12 -10.72 19.13 -3.73
CA LYS A 12 -11.11 19.12 -5.14
C LYS A 12 -10.96 17.73 -5.79
N GLY A 13 -10.53 16.73 -5.03
CA GLY A 13 -10.28 15.37 -5.51
C GLY A 13 -8.94 15.18 -6.24
N TYR A 14 -8.05 16.18 -6.24
CA TYR A 14 -6.72 16.03 -6.82
C TYR A 14 -5.75 15.40 -5.83
N PHE A 15 -4.88 14.53 -6.32
CA PHE A 15 -3.88 13.84 -5.52
C PHE A 15 -2.55 14.60 -5.53
N GLU A 16 -2.13 15.12 -4.37
CA GLU A 16 -0.93 15.93 -4.21
C GLU A 16 0.18 15.15 -3.49
N PRO A 17 1.36 14.95 -4.11
CA PRO A 17 2.47 14.23 -3.46
C PRO A 17 2.92 14.90 -2.16
N THR A 18 3.22 14.09 -1.14
CA THR A 18 3.73 14.56 0.15
C THR A 18 4.73 13.59 0.74
N THR A 19 5.62 14.11 1.59
CA THR A 19 6.59 13.36 2.38
C THR A 19 6.40 13.61 3.88
N GLN A 20 5.35 14.31 4.29
CA GLN A 20 5.08 14.62 5.69
C GLN A 20 4.83 13.34 6.49
N SER A 21 5.48 13.21 7.65
CA SER A 21 5.29 12.10 8.60
C SER A 21 5.02 12.62 10.03
N PRO A 22 3.99 12.15 10.74
CA PRO A 22 2.95 11.26 10.23
C PRO A 22 2.11 11.96 9.16
N LEU A 23 1.64 11.20 8.17
CA LEU A 23 0.69 11.71 7.19
C LEU A 23 -0.69 11.76 7.84
N ILE A 24 -1.30 12.93 7.86
CA ILE A 24 -2.65 13.14 8.38
C ILE A 24 -3.65 12.81 7.27
N LEU A 25 -4.62 11.94 7.59
CA LEU A 25 -5.74 11.62 6.71
C LEU A 25 -7.06 11.83 7.44
N THR A 26 -8.06 12.36 6.75
CA THR A 26 -9.41 12.53 7.31
C THR A 26 -10.35 11.41 6.87
N SER A 27 -11.38 11.12 7.67
CA SER A 27 -12.48 10.25 7.26
C SER A 27 -13.05 10.65 5.89
N GLY A 28 -13.28 9.67 5.01
CA GLY A 28 -13.71 9.88 3.63
C GLY A 28 -12.61 10.28 2.64
N GLN A 29 -11.40 10.61 3.10
CA GLN A 29 -10.30 10.98 2.21
C GLN A 29 -9.70 9.75 1.53
N THR A 30 -9.37 9.87 0.25
CA THR A 30 -8.63 8.84 -0.49
C THR A 30 -7.14 9.14 -0.49
N LEU A 31 -6.32 8.16 -0.11
CA LEU A 31 -4.88 8.15 -0.29
C LEU A 31 -4.52 7.39 -1.57
N ARG A 32 -3.84 8.04 -2.50
CA ARG A 32 -3.14 7.37 -3.61
C ARG A 32 -1.74 6.96 -3.15
N VAL A 33 -1.45 5.68 -3.19
CA VAL A 33 -0.13 5.10 -2.92
C VAL A 33 0.47 4.66 -4.24
N THR A 34 1.64 5.18 -4.59
CA THR A 34 2.40 4.70 -5.75
C THR A 34 3.63 3.96 -5.28
N LEU A 35 3.72 2.69 -5.64
CA LEU A 35 4.86 1.82 -5.38
C LEU A 35 5.68 1.70 -6.66
N TYR A 36 6.99 1.93 -6.54
CA TYR A 36 7.94 1.74 -7.62
C TYR A 36 8.76 0.49 -7.32
N TRP A 37 8.56 -0.52 -8.16
CA TRP A 37 9.22 -1.81 -8.06
C TRP A 37 10.43 -1.86 -8.98
N GLN A 38 11.46 -2.56 -8.53
CA GLN A 38 12.52 -3.10 -9.36
C GLN A 38 12.66 -4.59 -9.03
N ALA A 39 12.55 -5.44 -10.04
CA ALA A 39 12.80 -6.86 -9.89
C ALA A 39 14.31 -7.10 -9.74
N LEU A 40 14.75 -7.52 -8.55
CA LEU A 40 16.16 -7.90 -8.34
C LEU A 40 16.46 -9.30 -8.90
N GLN A 41 15.44 -10.16 -8.89
CA GLN A 41 15.44 -11.51 -9.45
C GLN A 41 14.08 -11.82 -10.06
N ALA A 42 14.00 -12.86 -10.89
CA ALA A 42 12.72 -13.36 -11.40
C ALA A 42 11.91 -14.01 -10.27
N PRO A 43 10.69 -13.52 -9.95
CA PRO A 43 9.86 -14.12 -8.89
C PRO A 43 9.37 -15.53 -9.24
N ASN A 44 9.20 -15.84 -10.54
CA ASN A 44 8.72 -17.13 -11.07
C ASN A 44 7.43 -17.64 -10.40
N ALA A 45 6.62 -16.75 -9.85
CA ALA A 45 5.37 -17.03 -9.16
C ALA A 45 4.45 -15.81 -9.27
N GLU A 46 3.14 -16.02 -9.14
CA GLU A 46 2.17 -14.94 -9.05
C GLU A 46 2.03 -14.45 -7.62
N ARG A 47 2.23 -13.15 -7.42
CA ARG A 47 2.17 -12.50 -6.12
C ARG A 47 1.10 -11.43 -6.17
N THR A 48 0.26 -11.45 -5.16
CA THR A 48 -0.66 -10.36 -4.89
C THR A 48 -0.03 -9.42 -3.88
N ILE A 49 -0.16 -8.13 -4.15
CA ILE A 49 0.30 -7.06 -3.27
C ILE A 49 -0.90 -6.53 -2.53
N SER A 50 -0.81 -6.56 -1.21
CA SER A 50 -1.84 -6.04 -0.32
C SER A 50 -1.32 -4.78 0.34
N VAL A 51 -1.91 -3.64 -0.04
CA VAL A 51 -1.64 -2.35 0.60
C VAL A 51 -2.74 -2.12 1.63
N ARG A 52 -2.34 -1.84 2.88
CA ARG A 52 -3.22 -1.86 4.05
C ARG A 52 -3.01 -0.62 4.90
N ILE A 53 -4.08 -0.09 5.47
CA ILE A 53 -4.02 0.85 6.58
C ILE A 53 -4.57 0.14 7.80
N ASN A 54 -3.76 0.04 8.84
CA ASN A 54 -4.15 -0.55 10.12
C ASN A 54 -4.12 0.53 11.20
N ASP A 55 -5.11 0.53 12.10
CA ASP A 55 -5.09 1.41 13.27
C ASP A 55 -4.14 0.90 14.38
N ALA A 56 -4.05 1.64 15.47
CA ALA A 56 -3.20 1.31 16.62
C ALA A 56 -3.53 -0.04 17.29
N SER A 57 -4.77 -0.54 17.14
CA SER A 57 -5.20 -1.83 17.67
C SER A 57 -4.86 -3.00 16.73
N GLY A 58 -4.37 -2.68 15.53
CA GLY A 58 -4.12 -3.64 14.44
C GLY A 58 -5.34 -3.89 13.55
N PHE A 59 -6.47 -3.23 13.80
CA PHE A 59 -7.67 -3.38 12.99
C PHE A 59 -7.46 -2.78 11.60
N MET A 60 -7.98 -3.46 10.58
CA MET A 60 -7.87 -3.03 9.18
C MET A 60 -8.86 -1.90 8.90
N VAL A 61 -8.33 -0.69 8.65
CA VAL A 61 -9.14 0.48 8.32
C VAL A 61 -9.48 0.51 6.83
N ALA A 62 -8.49 0.27 5.97
CA ALA A 62 -8.66 0.24 4.53
C ALA A 62 -7.64 -0.71 3.91
N GLN A 63 -7.98 -1.34 2.79
CA GLN A 63 -7.12 -2.27 2.10
C GLN A 63 -7.40 -2.27 0.60
N GLN A 64 -6.36 -2.51 -0.19
CA GLN A 64 -6.51 -2.88 -1.60
C GLN A 64 -5.52 -3.99 -1.94
N ASP A 65 -6.05 -5.08 -2.48
CA ASP A 65 -5.29 -6.25 -2.92
C ASP A 65 -5.31 -6.32 -4.44
N MET A 66 -4.12 -6.45 -5.03
CA MET A 66 -4.01 -6.42 -6.48
C MET A 66 -2.75 -7.14 -6.94
N GLN A 67 -2.87 -7.86 -8.06
CA GLN A 67 -1.69 -8.21 -8.83
C GLN A 67 -1.09 -6.94 -9.43
N PRO A 68 0.24 -6.82 -9.56
CA PRO A 68 0.86 -5.56 -9.94
C PRO A 68 0.40 -5.03 -11.30
N GLY A 69 0.45 -3.70 -11.46
CA GLY A 69 0.09 -3.04 -12.70
C GLY A 69 -1.40 -3.21 -13.02
N ASN A 70 -2.26 -3.16 -12.00
CA ASN A 70 -3.70 -3.36 -12.11
C ASN A 70 -4.07 -4.71 -12.75
N GLY A 71 -3.37 -5.78 -12.35
CA GLY A 71 -3.55 -7.14 -12.89
C GLY A 71 -2.95 -7.37 -14.27
N THR A 72 -2.28 -6.38 -14.86
CA THR A 72 -1.72 -6.49 -16.23
C THR A 72 -0.21 -6.73 -16.25
N ARG A 73 0.42 -6.81 -15.07
CA ARG A 73 1.86 -7.03 -14.90
C ARG A 73 2.12 -8.15 -13.89
N PRO A 74 1.62 -9.38 -14.16
CA PRO A 74 1.82 -10.54 -13.29
C PRO A 74 3.30 -10.71 -12.93
N THR A 75 3.58 -11.05 -11.67
CA THR A 75 4.96 -11.12 -11.18
C THR A 75 5.74 -12.28 -11.76
N SER A 76 5.06 -13.30 -12.30
CA SER A 76 5.71 -14.41 -13.02
C SER A 76 6.42 -13.95 -14.29
N TRP A 77 6.03 -12.81 -14.87
CA TRP A 77 6.68 -12.27 -16.08
C TRP A 77 7.94 -11.48 -15.76
N TRP A 78 8.11 -11.06 -14.50
CA TRP A 78 9.17 -10.12 -14.13
C TRP A 78 10.56 -10.72 -14.40
N GLN A 79 11.40 -9.92 -15.04
CA GLN A 79 12.80 -10.24 -15.31
C GLN A 79 13.70 -9.36 -14.44
N PRO A 80 14.91 -9.80 -14.05
CA PRO A 80 15.85 -8.96 -13.32
C PRO A 80 16.07 -7.61 -14.02
N GLY A 81 16.01 -6.53 -13.24
CA GLY A 81 16.10 -5.15 -13.73
C GLY A 81 14.79 -4.53 -14.21
N TRP A 82 13.71 -5.30 -14.37
CA TRP A 82 12.42 -4.74 -14.78
C TRP A 82 11.88 -3.81 -13.68
N THR A 83 11.54 -2.58 -14.05
CA THR A 83 10.88 -1.60 -13.20
C THR A 83 9.39 -1.48 -13.49
N LEU A 84 8.59 -1.26 -12.44
CA LEU A 84 7.14 -1.07 -12.55
C LEU A 84 6.68 0.05 -11.62
N ARG A 85 5.87 0.95 -12.16
CA ARG A 85 5.06 1.89 -11.39
C ARG A 85 3.69 1.27 -11.14
N ASP A 86 3.33 1.12 -9.88
CA ASP A 86 2.12 0.42 -9.44
C ASP A 86 1.31 1.30 -8.48
N VAL A 87 -0.01 1.42 -8.68
CA VAL A 87 -0.84 2.46 -8.04
C VAL A 87 -2.02 1.84 -7.31
N TYR A 88 -2.22 2.28 -6.07
CA TYR A 88 -3.27 1.86 -5.17
C TYR A 88 -4.02 3.08 -4.62
N TYR A 89 -5.29 2.89 -4.29
CA TYR A 89 -6.20 3.90 -3.76
C TYR A 89 -6.89 3.35 -2.52
N LEU A 90 -6.60 3.95 -1.36
CA LEU A 90 -7.20 3.58 -0.09
C LEU A 90 -8.08 4.71 0.38
N THR A 91 -9.38 4.47 0.48
CA THR A 91 -10.33 5.45 1.00
C THR A 91 -10.58 5.17 2.47
N ILE A 92 -10.36 6.18 3.32
CA ILE A 92 -10.61 6.07 4.76
C ILE A 92 -12.14 6.02 4.97
N PRO A 93 -12.69 4.99 5.60
CA PRO A 93 -14.13 4.93 5.87
C PRO A 93 -14.59 6.10 6.76
N PRO A 94 -15.82 6.62 6.57
CA PRO A 94 -16.40 7.64 7.44
C PRO A 94 -16.36 7.31 8.94
N GLU A 95 -16.54 6.03 9.27
CA GLU A 95 -16.58 5.46 10.61
C GLU A 95 -15.20 5.09 11.19
N ALA A 96 -14.11 5.36 10.46
CA ALA A 96 -12.76 5.07 10.94
C ALA A 96 -12.49 5.79 12.27
N GLN A 97 -11.90 5.07 13.23
CA GLN A 97 -11.52 5.65 14.50
C GLN A 97 -10.36 6.64 14.30
N VAL A 98 -10.47 7.79 14.98
CA VAL A 98 -9.40 8.78 15.00
C VAL A 98 -8.22 8.26 15.82
N GLY A 99 -7.00 8.63 15.43
CA GLY A 99 -5.80 8.24 16.14
C GLY A 99 -4.66 7.79 15.23
N THR A 100 -3.66 7.15 15.82
CA THR A 100 -2.49 6.65 15.08
C THR A 100 -2.86 5.43 14.23
N ALA A 101 -2.32 5.39 13.02
CA ALA A 101 -2.44 4.28 12.09
C ALA A 101 -1.11 4.07 11.35
N ALA A 102 -1.01 3.00 10.58
CA ALA A 102 0.16 2.71 9.76
C ALA A 102 -0.25 2.24 8.37
N LEU A 103 0.46 2.72 7.35
CA LEU A 103 0.41 2.16 6.00
C LEU A 103 1.37 0.96 5.96
N ASN A 104 0.84 -0.19 5.57
CA ASN A 104 1.53 -1.46 5.57
C ASN A 104 1.43 -2.13 4.20
N LEU A 105 2.42 -2.97 3.93
CA LEU A 105 2.49 -3.83 2.75
C LEU A 105 2.58 -5.29 3.19
N VAL A 106 1.77 -6.14 2.57
CA VAL A 106 1.85 -7.60 2.69
C VAL A 106 1.94 -8.19 1.28
N LEU A 107 2.75 -9.22 1.11
CA LEU A 107 2.84 -10.02 -0.10
C LEU A 107 2.30 -11.41 0.18
N TYR A 108 1.52 -11.96 -0.73
CA TYR A 108 1.10 -13.36 -0.64
C TYR A 108 1.07 -14.01 -2.02
N ASP A 109 1.21 -15.33 -2.04
CA ASP A 109 1.06 -16.10 -3.28
C ASP A 109 -0.39 -16.03 -3.77
N SER A 110 -0.58 -15.63 -5.03
CA SER A 110 -1.93 -15.43 -5.57
C SER A 110 -2.78 -16.71 -5.60
N PHE A 111 -2.15 -17.89 -5.59
CA PHE A 111 -2.86 -19.18 -5.64
C PHE A 111 -2.99 -19.81 -4.26
N THR A 112 -1.89 -19.95 -3.52
CA THR A 112 -1.93 -20.64 -2.21
C THR A 112 -2.44 -19.74 -1.09
N GLN A 113 -2.46 -18.42 -1.31
CA GLN A 113 -2.78 -17.40 -0.31
C GLN A 113 -1.79 -17.37 0.87
N GLU A 114 -0.68 -18.10 0.79
CA GLU A 114 0.36 -18.08 1.81
C GLU A 114 1.08 -16.74 1.78
N ILE A 115 1.27 -16.16 2.97
CA ILE A 115 2.03 -14.93 3.12
C ILE A 115 3.49 -15.21 2.77
N ILE A 116 4.08 -14.27 2.04
CA ILE A 116 5.48 -14.30 1.67
C ILE A 116 6.22 -13.32 2.59
N PRO A 117 7.08 -13.82 3.48
CA PRO A 117 7.91 -12.96 4.31
C PRO A 117 8.85 -12.09 3.46
N PHE A 118 9.11 -10.89 3.94
CA PHE A 118 10.18 -10.03 3.43
C PHE A 118 11.56 -10.57 3.88
N ASP A 119 12.64 -10.07 3.28
CA ASP A 119 14.01 -10.55 3.55
C ASP A 119 14.44 -10.45 5.03
N ASN A 120 13.82 -9.54 5.78
CA ASN A 120 14.01 -9.38 7.23
C ASN A 120 13.19 -10.38 8.08
N GLY A 121 12.47 -11.31 7.44
CA GLY A 121 11.62 -12.31 8.07
C GLY A 121 10.24 -11.80 8.50
N THR A 122 9.89 -10.53 8.29
CA THR A 122 8.55 -10.03 8.65
C THR A 122 7.53 -10.37 7.57
N GLU A 123 6.31 -10.67 7.98
CA GLU A 123 5.17 -10.88 7.06
C GLU A 123 4.53 -9.56 6.58
N THR A 124 4.81 -8.49 7.31
CA THR A 124 4.32 -7.15 7.04
C THR A 124 5.49 -6.18 7.01
N LEU A 125 5.49 -5.30 6.02
CA LEU A 125 6.43 -4.19 5.92
C LEU A 125 5.68 -2.89 6.18
N LYS A 126 5.99 -2.22 7.29
CA LYS A 126 5.47 -0.88 7.58
C LYS A 126 6.12 0.12 6.64
N LEU A 127 5.30 0.81 5.85
CA LEU A 127 5.75 1.81 4.88
C LEU A 127 5.77 3.22 5.47
N PHE A 128 4.74 3.57 6.26
CA PHE A 128 4.55 4.95 6.72
C PHE A 128 3.69 5.05 7.98
N ASP A 129 3.96 6.02 8.85
CA ASP A 129 3.12 6.33 10.00
C ASP A 129 2.02 7.33 9.61
N LEU A 130 0.80 7.08 10.06
CA LEU A 130 -0.40 7.85 9.73
C LEU A 130 -1.09 8.38 11.00
N ASN A 131 -1.85 9.45 10.85
CA ASN A 131 -2.78 9.93 11.87
C ASN A 131 -4.16 10.17 11.23
N LEU A 132 -5.16 9.43 11.69
CA LEU A 132 -6.54 9.56 11.23
C LEU A 132 -7.28 10.60 12.06
N GLN A 133 -7.98 11.49 11.38
CA GLN A 133 -8.77 12.57 11.98
C GLN A 133 -10.20 12.56 11.44
N SER A 134 -11.14 13.09 12.22
CA SER A 134 -12.48 13.37 11.71
C SER A 134 -12.41 14.51 10.69
N VAL A 135 -13.39 14.57 9.79
CA VAL A 135 -13.63 15.79 9.02
C VAL A 135 -13.95 16.93 10.01
N PRO A 136 -13.43 18.16 9.80
CA PRO A 136 -13.79 19.33 10.60
C PRO A 136 -15.29 19.63 10.64
#